data_AF-A0AAW8JFD5-F1
#
_entry.id   AF-A0AAW8JFD5-F1
#
_cell.length_a   1.000
_cell.length_b   1.000
_cell.length_c   1.000
_cell.angle_alpha   90.00
_cell.angle_beta   90.00
_cell.angle_gamma   90.00
#
_symmetry.space_group_name_H-M   'P 1'
#
loop_
_entity.id
_entity.type
_entity.pdbx_description
1 polymer ?
#
loop_
_entity_poly.entity_id
_entity_poly.type
_entity_poly.pdbx_seq_one_letter_code
_entity_poly.pdbx_strand_id
1 'polypeptide(L)'
;MKKNKHITQATKKKIYLIFLTIWLIASTYIAYEGQFESPYSFHPEGADRVPFQYPLFGVTFAISLYLLEMLNYALLFSNNSIVKHPIISYFFASIIPFSLLCIAFLGAMHAAPFWGAFIQVILFTSLFHLLILPPTISHFRRNHQIEESNEN
;
A
#
# COMPACT_ATOMS: atom_id res chain seq x y z
N MET A 1 -14.46 5.72 35.90
CA MET A 1 -13.31 6.07 35.03
C MET A 1 -13.23 5.02 33.92
N LYS A 2 -13.64 5.33 32.67
CA LYS A 2 -13.62 4.35 31.57
C LYS A 2 -12.16 3.99 31.25
N LYS A 3 -11.77 2.74 31.45
CA LYS A 3 -10.47 2.23 30.97
C LYS A 3 -10.54 2.21 29.44
N ASN A 4 -9.80 3.09 28.76
CA ASN A 4 -9.54 2.94 27.34
C ASN A 4 -8.80 1.62 27.15
N LYS A 5 -9.47 0.61 26.57
CA LYS A 5 -8.80 -0.64 26.25
C LYS A 5 -7.83 -0.38 25.09
N HIS A 6 -6.57 -0.75 25.27
CA HIS A 6 -5.58 -0.62 24.22
C HIS A 6 -5.68 -1.80 23.26
N ILE A 7 -5.55 -1.56 21.94
CA ILE A 7 -5.42 -2.64 20.96
C ILE A 7 -4.33 -3.61 21.41
N THR A 8 -4.69 -4.88 21.57
CA THR A 8 -3.79 -5.89 22.12
C THR A 8 -2.59 -6.13 21.20
N GLN A 9 -1.47 -6.55 21.78
CA GLN A 9 -0.26 -6.87 21.00
C GLN A 9 -0.49 -8.01 20.00
N ALA A 10 -1.35 -8.98 20.34
CA ALA A 10 -1.73 -10.05 19.44
C ALA A 10 -2.52 -9.53 18.22
N THR A 11 -3.45 -8.59 18.42
CA THR A 11 -4.21 -7.94 17.34
C THR A 11 -3.28 -7.13 16.44
N LYS A 12 -2.36 -6.34 17.01
CA LYS A 12 -1.35 -5.60 16.22
C LYS A 12 -0.54 -6.56 15.35
N LYS A 13 0.00 -7.64 15.93
CA LYS A 13 0.77 -8.64 15.17
C LYS A 13 -0.01 -9.19 13.97
N LYS A 14 -1.30 -9.51 14.15
CA LYS A 14 -2.17 -9.96 13.05
C LYS A 14 -2.34 -8.91 11.95
N ILE A 15 -2.58 -7.65 12.33
CA ILE A 15 -2.71 -6.53 11.38
C ILE A 15 -1.44 -6.38 10.54
N TYR A 16 -0.27 -6.34 11.19
CA TYR A 16 1.01 -6.24 10.48
C TYR A 16 1.26 -7.44 9.55
N LEU A 17 0.89 -8.64 9.97
CA LEU A 17 1.05 -9.85 9.15
C LEU A 17 0.18 -9.83 7.90
N ILE A 18 -1.06 -9.32 7.99
CA ILE A 18 -1.95 -9.15 6.85
C ILE A 18 -1.32 -8.18 5.83
N PHE A 19 -0.92 -6.99 6.27
CA PHE A 19 -0.32 -5.99 5.37
C PHE A 19 1.04 -6.42 4.83
N LEU A 20 1.83 -7.17 5.59
CA LEU A 20 3.07 -7.79 5.10
C LEU A 20 2.78 -8.81 3.99
N THR A 21 1.71 -9.60 4.13
CA THR A 21 1.32 -10.60 3.12
C THR A 21 0.88 -9.92 1.83
N ILE A 22 0.07 -8.85 1.93
CA ILE A 22 -0.34 -8.03 0.77
C ILE A 22 0.90 -7.42 0.09
N TRP A 23 1.81 -6.86 0.88
CA TRP A 23 3.07 -6.32 0.38
C TRP A 23 3.88 -7.36 -0.38
N LEU A 24 4.05 -8.57 0.17
CA LEU A 24 4.80 -9.65 -0.46
C LEU A 24 4.19 -10.05 -1.82
N ILE A 25 2.87 -10.22 -1.88
CA ILE A 25 2.16 -10.58 -3.12
C ILE A 25 2.37 -9.51 -4.19
N ALA A 26 2.16 -8.24 -3.85
CA ALA A 26 2.37 -7.13 -4.78
C ALA A 26 3.84 -7.00 -5.20
N SER A 27 4.78 -7.24 -4.29
CA SER A 27 6.21 -7.19 -4.57
C SER A 27 6.63 -8.28 -5.54
N THR A 28 6.10 -9.50 -5.38
CA THR A 28 6.31 -10.58 -6.35
C THR A 28 5.76 -10.22 -7.72
N TYR A 29 4.58 -9.61 -7.79
CA TYR A 29 4.00 -9.15 -9.05
C TYR A 29 4.85 -8.08 -9.75
N ILE A 30 5.27 -7.04 -9.02
CA ILE A 30 6.13 -5.97 -9.56
C ILE A 30 7.49 -6.53 -10.02
N ALA A 31 8.09 -7.43 -9.23
CA ALA A 31 9.36 -8.05 -9.59
C ALA A 31 9.26 -8.97 -10.81
N TYR A 32 8.15 -9.72 -10.93
CA TYR A 32 7.87 -10.54 -12.09
C TYR A 32 7.78 -9.69 -13.36
N GLU A 33 7.05 -8.57 -13.30
CA GLU A 33 6.91 -7.64 -14.43
C GLU A 33 8.24 -6.95 -14.79
N GLY A 34 9.16 -6.81 -13.84
CA GLY A 34 10.53 -6.34 -14.10
C GLY A 34 11.36 -7.22 -15.02
N GLN A 35 10.93 -8.46 -15.30
CA GLN A 35 11.64 -9.36 -16.21
C GLN A 35 11.37 -9.07 -17.69
N PHE A 36 10.35 -8.26 -18.00
CA PHE A 36 9.97 -7.97 -19.37
C PHE A 36 10.58 -6.66 -19.87
N GLU A 37 11.05 -6.68 -21.11
CA GLU A 37 11.46 -5.48 -21.84
C GLU A 37 10.26 -4.60 -22.17
N SER A 38 10.47 -3.28 -22.19
CA SER A 38 9.43 -2.38 -22.65
C SER A 38 9.16 -2.62 -24.14
N PRO A 39 7.89 -2.82 -24.54
CA PRO A 39 7.53 -2.92 -25.96
C PRO A 39 7.74 -1.59 -26.72
N TYR A 40 8.01 -0.50 -26.00
CA TYR A 40 8.26 0.83 -26.56
C TYR A 40 9.76 1.17 -26.64
N SER A 41 10.64 0.20 -26.38
CA SER A 41 12.08 0.37 -26.56
C SER A 41 12.37 0.55 -28.05
N PHE A 42 12.60 1.79 -28.48
CA PHE A 42 13.00 2.09 -29.85
C PHE A 42 14.44 1.61 -30.04
N HIS A 43 14.64 0.56 -30.82
CA HIS A 43 15.95 0.13 -31.28
C HIS A 43 16.16 0.67 -32.70
N PRO A 44 17.04 1.66 -32.91
CA PRO A 44 17.40 2.10 -34.25
C PRO A 44 17.94 0.91 -35.05
N GLU A 45 17.54 0.79 -36.32
CA GLU A 45 18.08 -0.24 -37.20
C GLU A 45 19.62 -0.16 -37.25
N GLY A 46 20.30 -1.27 -36.93
CA GLY A 46 21.76 -1.35 -36.94
C GLY A 46 22.46 -1.05 -35.60
N ALA A 47 21.74 -0.73 -34.53
CA ALA A 47 22.30 -0.69 -33.18
C ALA A 47 22.43 -2.11 -32.61
N ASP A 48 23.58 -2.44 -32.03
CA ASP A 48 23.78 -3.69 -31.29
C ASP A 48 22.69 -3.84 -30.24
N ARG A 49 21.98 -4.99 -30.23
CA ARG A 49 21.00 -5.29 -29.19
C ARG A 49 21.74 -5.46 -27.86
N VAL A 50 21.70 -4.43 -27.03
CA VAL A 50 22.20 -4.51 -25.65
C VAL A 50 21.39 -5.60 -24.95
N PRO A 51 22.02 -6.57 -24.26
CA PRO A 51 21.29 -7.60 -23.54
C PRO A 51 20.44 -6.95 -22.45
N PHE A 52 19.20 -7.41 -22.32
CA PHE A 52 18.29 -6.96 -21.27
C PHE A 52 18.96 -7.05 -19.90
N GLN A 53 18.97 -5.93 -19.18
CA GLN A 53 19.38 -5.91 -17.78
C GLN A 53 18.15 -5.69 -16.91
N TYR A 54 17.95 -6.61 -15.97
CA TYR A 54 16.86 -6.49 -15.00
C TYR A 54 16.99 -5.15 -14.24
N PRO A 55 15.94 -4.31 -14.21
CA PRO A 55 15.99 -2.97 -13.62
C PRO A 55 15.92 -3.04 -12.09
N LEU A 56 16.95 -3.61 -11.47
CA LEU A 56 16.99 -3.93 -10.04
C LEU A 56 16.69 -2.70 -9.17
N PHE A 57 17.31 -1.55 -9.49
CA PHE A 57 17.09 -0.31 -8.76
C PHE A 57 15.64 0.19 -8.86
N GLY A 58 15.07 0.20 -10.07
CA GLY A 58 13.69 0.63 -10.29
C GLY A 58 12.67 -0.26 -9.58
N VAL A 59 12.86 -1.59 -9.66
CA VAL A 59 11.98 -2.56 -9.01
C VAL A 59 12.06 -2.44 -7.49
N THR A 60 13.27 -2.42 -6.93
CA THR A 60 13.47 -2.31 -5.47
C THR A 60 12.92 -0.99 -4.92
N PHE A 61 13.06 0.10 -5.68
CA PHE A 61 12.46 1.39 -5.36
C PHE A 61 10.91 1.31 -5.32
N ALA A 62 10.28 0.77 -6.36
CA ALA A 62 8.82 0.62 -6.42
C ALA A 62 8.27 -0.25 -5.27
N ILE A 63 8.93 -1.38 -4.99
CA ILE A 63 8.59 -2.27 -3.87
C ILE A 63 8.70 -1.55 -2.52
N SER A 64 9.73 -0.71 -2.35
CA SER A 64 9.96 0.05 -1.11
C SER A 64 8.93 1.16 -0.93
N LEU A 65 8.52 1.84 -2.00
CA LEU A 65 7.42 2.81 -1.97
C LEU A 65 6.11 2.15 -1.56
N TYR A 66 5.83 0.96 -2.10
CA TYR A 66 4.63 0.22 -1.72
C TYR A 66 4.67 -0.28 -0.27
N LEU A 67 5.85 -0.62 0.25
CA LEU A 67 6.03 -0.95 1.67
C LEU A 67 5.59 0.20 2.58
N LEU A 68 5.91 1.45 2.20
CA LEU A 68 5.51 2.63 2.96
C LEU A 68 3.98 2.75 3.06
N GLU A 69 3.25 2.42 1.99
CA GLU A 69 1.79 2.38 2.01
C GLU A 69 1.26 1.32 2.97
N MET A 70 1.82 0.11 2.91
CA MET A 70 1.40 -1.01 3.76
C MET A 70 1.69 -0.74 5.24
N LEU A 71 2.82 -0.10 5.55
CA LEU A 71 3.14 0.36 6.90
C LEU A 71 2.18 1.45 7.38
N ASN A 72 1.81 2.38 6.50
CA ASN A 72 0.82 3.42 6.82
C ASN A 72 -0.53 2.83 7.23
N TYR A 73 -1.05 1.84 6.49
CA TYR A 73 -2.29 1.15 6.88
C TYR A 73 -2.12 0.30 8.14
N ALA A 74 -1.01 -0.41 8.29
CA ALA A 74 -0.75 -1.18 9.50
C ALA A 74 -0.72 -0.29 10.75
N LEU A 75 -0.09 0.89 10.66
CA LEU A 75 -0.05 1.89 11.73
C LEU A 75 -1.43 2.48 12.01
N LEU A 76 -2.20 2.81 10.97
CA LEU A 76 -3.56 3.33 11.09
C LEU A 76 -4.45 2.40 11.93
N PHE A 77 -4.48 1.11 11.58
CA PHE A 77 -5.31 0.11 12.28
C PHE A 77 -4.72 -0.38 13.61
N SER A 78 -3.42 -0.17 13.85
CA SER A 78 -2.77 -0.55 15.11
C SER A 78 -2.83 0.54 16.17
N ASN A 79 -3.29 1.75 15.83
CA ASN A 79 -3.34 2.89 16.73
C ASN A 79 -4.77 3.16 17.22
N ASN A 80 -4.94 3.36 18.53
CA ASN A 80 -6.22 3.72 19.14
C ASN A 80 -6.77 5.08 18.64
N SER A 81 -5.93 5.92 18.03
CA SER A 81 -6.36 7.19 17.42
C SER A 81 -7.47 7.01 16.40
N ILE A 82 -7.53 5.87 15.70
CA ILE A 82 -8.57 5.60 14.71
C ILE A 82 -9.97 5.45 15.34
N VAL A 83 -10.03 4.95 16.58
CA VAL A 83 -11.28 4.80 17.34
C VAL A 83 -11.74 6.15 17.87
N LYS A 84 -10.80 6.96 18.37
CA LYS A 84 -11.07 8.27 18.99
C LYS A 84 -11.35 9.38 17.97
N HIS A 85 -10.55 9.43 16.91
CA HIS A 85 -10.57 10.48 15.89
C HIS A 85 -10.49 9.86 14.48
N PRO A 86 -11.55 9.19 14.02
CA PRO A 86 -11.54 8.44 12.76
C PRO A 86 -11.30 9.33 11.53
N ILE A 87 -11.91 10.52 11.49
CA ILE A 87 -11.78 11.46 10.36
C ILE A 87 -10.34 11.98 10.26
N ILE A 88 -9.76 12.40 11.39
CA ILE A 88 -8.40 12.92 11.44
C ILE A 88 -7.39 11.82 11.10
N SER A 89 -7.58 10.62 11.64
CA SER A 89 -6.71 9.48 11.37
C SER A 89 -6.77 9.07 9.89
N TYR A 90 -7.97 9.06 9.30
CA TYR A 90 -8.15 8.84 7.87
C TYR A 90 -7.46 9.92 7.03
N PHE A 91 -7.61 11.19 7.38
CA PHE A 91 -6.98 12.30 6.66
C PHE A 91 -5.45 12.17 6.64
N PHE A 92 -4.82 11.93 7.80
CA PHE A 92 -3.37 11.72 7.85
C PHE A 92 -2.92 10.47 7.11
N ALA A 93 -3.67 9.37 7.23
CA ALA A 93 -3.37 8.15 6.50
C ALA A 93 -3.57 8.29 4.98
N SER A 94 -4.28 9.33 4.51
CA SER A 94 -4.48 9.58 3.08
C SER A 94 -3.27 10.23 2.40
N ILE A 95 -2.37 10.86 3.16
CA ILE A 95 -1.22 11.60 2.60
C ILE A 95 -0.33 10.68 1.75
N ILE A 96 -0.03 9.49 2.25
CA ILE A 96 0.83 8.52 1.58
C ILE A 96 0.18 7.98 0.29
N PRO A 97 -1.05 7.43 0.31
CA PRO A 97 -1.75 6.97 -0.90
C PRO A 97 -1.85 8.04 -1.99
N PHE A 98 -2.21 9.28 -1.64
CA PHE A 98 -2.24 10.38 -2.62
C PHE A 98 -0.87 10.71 -3.19
N SER A 99 0.18 10.72 -2.34
CA SER A 99 1.55 10.96 -2.79
C SER A 99 2.03 9.87 -3.74
N LEU A 100 1.73 8.61 -3.43
CA LEU A 100 2.07 7.46 -4.27
C LEU A 100 1.28 7.45 -5.58
N LEU A 101 0.02 7.88 -5.58
CA LEU A 101 -0.76 8.05 -6.80
C LEU A 101 -0.13 9.11 -7.73
N CYS A 102 0.34 10.24 -7.17
CA CYS A 102 1.09 11.23 -7.94
C CYS A 102 2.41 10.67 -8.49
N ILE A 103 3.17 9.93 -7.68
CA ILE A 103 4.41 9.27 -8.13
C ILE A 103 4.12 8.25 -9.24
N ALA A 104 3.07 7.45 -9.09
CA ALA A 104 2.65 6.47 -10.10
C ALA A 104 2.27 7.17 -11.41
N PHE A 105 1.56 8.30 -11.35
CA PHE A 105 1.21 9.09 -12.53
C PHE A 105 2.44 9.67 -13.24
N LEU A 106 3.42 10.19 -12.49
CA LEU A 106 4.70 10.63 -13.05
C LEU A 106 5.51 9.46 -13.63
N GLY A 107 5.51 8.32 -12.94
CA GLY A 107 6.16 7.08 -13.37
C GLY A 107 5.54 6.47 -14.62
N ALA A 108 4.27 6.75 -14.93
CA ALA A 108 3.61 6.33 -16.17
C ALA A 108 4.29 6.89 -17.43
N MET A 109 5.06 7.98 -17.29
CA MET A 109 5.89 8.52 -18.38
C MET A 109 7.09 7.63 -18.71
N HIS A 110 7.43 6.67 -17.84
CA HIS A 110 8.50 5.70 -18.05
C HIS A 110 7.86 4.37 -18.43
N ALA A 111 7.96 3.98 -19.70
CA ALA A 111 7.26 2.85 -20.29
C ALA A 111 7.75 1.45 -19.84
N ALA A 112 8.39 1.33 -18.67
CA ALA A 112 8.89 0.06 -18.18
C ALA A 112 7.75 -0.82 -17.61
N PRO A 113 7.70 -2.13 -17.93
CA PRO A 113 6.60 -2.99 -17.48
C PRO A 113 6.40 -3.04 -15.96
N PHE A 114 7.47 -3.06 -15.15
CA PHE A 114 7.38 -3.01 -13.68
C PHE A 114 6.71 -1.73 -13.15
N TRP A 115 6.87 -0.59 -13.85
CA TRP A 115 6.19 0.66 -13.50
C TRP A 115 4.69 0.54 -13.76
N GLY A 116 4.29 -0.13 -14.85
CA GLY A 116 2.90 -0.48 -15.11
C GLY A 116 2.30 -1.33 -13.99
N ALA A 117 3.02 -2.36 -13.54
CA ALA A 117 2.62 -3.20 -12.41
C ALA A 117 2.44 -2.39 -11.13
N PHE A 118 3.40 -1.50 -10.83
CA PHE A 118 3.32 -0.61 -9.68
C PHE A 118 2.09 0.32 -9.77
N ILE A 119 1.82 0.92 -10.93
CA ILE A 119 0.64 1.77 -11.16
C ILE A 119 -0.65 0.99 -10.88
N GLN A 120 -0.78 -0.23 -11.39
CA GLN A 120 -1.96 -1.06 -11.16
C GLN A 120 -2.17 -1.35 -9.66
N VAL A 121 -1.10 -1.71 -8.96
CA VAL A 121 -1.12 -1.95 -7.51
C VAL A 121 -1.58 -0.69 -6.76
N ILE A 122 -0.99 0.48 -7.07
CA ILE A 122 -1.35 1.76 -6.44
C ILE A 122 -2.77 2.18 -6.75
N LEU A 123 -3.26 1.96 -7.98
CA LEU A 123 -4.65 2.24 -8.34
C LEU A 123 -5.61 1.37 -7.54
N PHE A 124 -5.32 0.08 -7.43
CA PHE A 124 -6.16 -0.84 -6.67
C PHE A 124 -6.18 -0.49 -5.17
N THR A 125 -5.02 -0.17 -4.58
CA THR A 125 -4.97 0.26 -3.17
C THR A 125 -5.60 1.62 -2.95
N SER A 126 -5.47 2.56 -3.90
CA SER A 126 -6.15 3.86 -3.83
C SER A 126 -7.67 3.70 -3.89
N LEU A 127 -8.19 2.80 -4.73
CA LEU A 127 -9.61 2.47 -4.75
C LEU A 127 -10.07 1.85 -3.42
N PHE A 128 -9.28 0.94 -2.86
CA PHE A 128 -9.53 0.41 -1.52
C PHE A 128 -9.54 1.53 -0.46
N HIS A 129 -8.57 2.44 -0.51
CA HIS A 129 -8.45 3.57 0.41
C HIS A 129 -9.68 4.49 0.36
N LEU A 130 -10.19 4.79 -0.83
CA LEU A 130 -11.30 5.72 -1.00
C LEU A 130 -12.67 5.06 -0.74
N LEU A 131 -12.86 3.82 -1.19
CA LEU A 131 -14.17 3.17 -1.20
C LEU A 131 -14.39 2.26 0.02
N ILE A 132 -13.35 1.53 0.42
CA ILE A 132 -13.47 0.45 1.40
C ILE A 132 -12.96 0.88 2.77
N LEU A 133 -11.95 1.74 2.84
CA LEU A 133 -11.36 2.16 4.10
C LEU A 133 -12.36 2.94 4.99
N PRO A 134 -13.15 3.92 4.50
CA PRO A 134 -14.11 4.62 5.35
C PRO A 134 -15.14 3.71 6.05
N PRO A 135 -15.84 2.78 5.35
CA PRO A 135 -16.73 1.84 6.02
C PRO A 135 -15.98 0.87 6.95
N THR A 136 -14.75 0.46 6.59
CA THR A 136 -13.92 -0.41 7.44
C THR A 136 -13.57 0.26 8.76
N ILE A 137 -13.20 1.55 8.74
CA ILE A 137 -12.93 2.36 9.94
C ILE A 137 -14.18 2.47 10.81
N SER A 138 -15.34 2.72 10.20
CA SER A 138 -16.62 2.80 10.90
C SER A 138 -16.98 1.49 11.62
N HIS A 139 -16.80 0.36 10.93
CA HIS A 139 -17.03 -0.98 11.48
C HIS A 139 -16.03 -1.31 12.60
N PHE A 140 -14.75 -1.02 12.39
CA PHE A 140 -13.70 -1.22 13.39
C PHE A 140 -14.00 -0.44 14.68
N ARG A 141 -14.40 0.83 14.55
CA ARG A 141 -14.82 1.66 15.69
C ARG A 141 -16.00 1.05 16.43
N ARG A 142 -17.03 0.60 15.70
CA ARG A 142 -18.25 0.01 16.29
C ARG A 142 -17.92 -1.25 17.10
N ASN A 143 -17.11 -2.15 16.56
CA ASN A 143 -16.76 -3.39 17.26
C ASN A 143 -15.96 -3.11 18.53
N HIS A 144 -15.04 -2.14 18.49
CA HIS A 144 -14.29 -1.73 19.68
C HIS A 144 -15.20 -1.13 20.77
N GLN A 145 -16.28 -0.42 20.38
CA GLN A 145 -17.26 0.12 21.33
C GLN A 145 -18.15 -0.96 21.95
N ILE A 146 -18.50 -2.02 21.20
CA ILE A 146 -19.29 -3.16 21.70
C ILE A 146 -18.47 -4.01 22.68
N GLU A 147 -17.20 -4.25 22.37
CA GLU A 147 -16.29 -4.93 23.31
C GLU A 147 -16.15 -4.16 24.63
N GLU A 148 -16.16 -2.82 24.59
CA GLU A 148 -16.18 -1.99 25.80
C GLU A 148 -17.50 -2.06 26.58
N SER A 149 -18.65 -2.30 25.94
CA SER A 149 -19.94 -2.38 26.62
C SER A 149 -20.21 -3.73 27.26
N ASN A 150 -19.72 -4.83 26.68
CA ASN A 150 -19.97 -6.18 27.18
C ASN A 150 -19.10 -6.58 28.38
N GLU A 151 -18.06 -5.80 28.69
CA GLU A 151 -17.15 -6.02 29.82
C GLU A 151 -17.44 -5.13 31.04
N ASN A 152 -18.44 -4.24 30.96
CA ASN A 152 -18.94 -3.42 32.08
C ASN A 152 -20.30 -3.94 32.56
#